data_AF-A0A2I8VNM2-F1
#
_entry.id   AF-A0A2I8VNM2-F1
#
_cell.length_a   1.000
_cell.length_b   1.000
_cell.length_c   1.000
_cell.angle_alpha   90.00
_cell.angle_beta   90.00
_cell.angle_gamma   90.00
#
_symmetry.space_group_name_H-M   'P 1'
#
loop_
_entity.id
_entity.type
_entity.pdbx_description
1 polymer ?
#
loop_
_entity_poly.entity_id
_entity_poly.type
_entity_poly.pdbx_seq_one_letter_code
_entity_poly.pdbx_strand_id
1 'polypeptide(L)' 'MPDRRRIRLSEDDAMERGVRCPNCGSYTSFTDIVATGRCRGAWRGDCTIRLGLDLIVERATRGQRRADGED' A
#
# COMPACT_ATOMS: atom_id res chain seq x y z
N MET A 1 -4.73 -12.67 18.16
CA MET A 1 -3.69 -11.76 17.62
C MET A 1 -4.42 -10.74 16.78
N PRO A 2 -4.18 -9.42 16.91
CA PRO A 2 -5.00 -8.46 16.19
C PRO A 2 -4.81 -8.70 14.68
N ASP A 3 -5.92 -8.83 13.98
CA ASP A 3 -6.06 -9.37 12.64
C ASP A 3 -5.36 -8.46 11.60
N ARG A 4 -4.09 -8.73 11.29
CA ARG A 4 -3.32 -7.92 10.33
C ARG A 4 -3.64 -8.37 8.91
N ARG A 5 -4.53 -7.65 8.24
CA ARG A 5 -4.84 -7.83 6.82
C ARG A 5 -3.79 -7.16 5.93
N ARG A 6 -3.18 -7.91 5.01
CA ARG A 6 -2.34 -7.36 3.93
C ARG A 6 -3.19 -7.16 2.67
N ILE A 7 -3.05 -6.01 2.05
CA ILE A 7 -3.74 -5.67 0.80
C ILE A 7 -2.65 -5.28 -0.20
N ARG A 8 -2.71 -5.87 -1.40
CA ARG A 8 -1.86 -5.45 -2.51
C ARG A 8 -2.48 -4.18 -3.10
N LEU A 9 -1.67 -3.15 -3.22
CA LEU A 9 -2.08 -1.91 -3.86
C LEU A 9 -2.20 -2.14 -5.37
N SER A 10 -3.25 -1.58 -5.96
CA SER A 10 -3.45 -1.52 -7.40
C SER A 10 -2.63 -0.40 -8.04
N GLU A 11 -2.62 -0.36 -9.37
CA GLU A 11 -2.00 0.75 -10.11
C GLU A 11 -2.71 2.09 -9.81
N ASP A 12 -4.04 2.07 -9.70
CA ASP A 12 -4.84 3.25 -9.37
C ASP A 12 -4.48 3.82 -8.00
N ASP A 13 -4.35 2.96 -6.98
CA ASP A 13 -3.90 3.38 -5.64
C ASP A 13 -2.53 4.07 -5.69
N ALA A 14 -1.62 3.55 -6.52
CA ALA A 14 -0.29 4.11 -6.70
C ALA A 14 -0.33 5.48 -7.38
N MET A 15 -1.17 5.64 -8.41
CA MET A 15 -1.38 6.91 -9.11
C MET A 15 -2.02 7.95 -8.19
N GLU A 16 -2.98 7.55 -7.36
CA GLU A 16 -3.58 8.40 -6.33
C GLU A 16 -2.62 8.71 -5.17
N ARG A 17 -1.47 8.03 -5.11
CA ARG A 17 -0.43 8.18 -4.06
C ARG A 17 -0.96 7.93 -2.65
N GLY A 18 -1.95 7.05 -2.50
CA GLY A 18 -2.62 6.81 -1.23
C GLY A 18 -3.65 5.69 -1.30
N VAL A 19 -4.36 5.48 -0.20
CA VAL A 19 -5.49 4.55 -0.13
C VAL A 19 -6.66 5.15 0.63
N ARG A 20 -7.84 4.60 0.36
CA ARG A 20 -9.01 4.77 1.21
C ARG A 20 -8.92 3.79 2.39
N CYS A 21 -8.98 4.34 3.60
CA CYS A 21 -8.96 3.56 4.83
C CYS A 21 -10.12 2.54 4.81
N PRO A 22 -9.87 1.22 4.90
CA PRO A 22 -10.92 0.21 4.72
C PRO A 22 -11.97 0.23 5.84
N ASN A 23 -11.67 0.86 6.98
CA ASN A 23 -12.59 0.97 8.11
C ASN A 23 -13.50 2.21 8.02
N CYS A 24 -12.97 3.36 7.60
CA CYS A 24 -13.70 4.64 7.69
C CYS A 24 -13.76 5.42 6.36
N GLY A 25 -13.24 4.88 5.26
CA GLY A 25 -13.29 5.49 3.92
C GLY A 25 -12.46 6.78 3.74
N SER A 26 -11.77 7.24 4.79
CA SER A 26 -10.92 8.43 4.69
C SER A 26 -9.71 8.18 3.79
N TYR A 27 -9.43 9.11 2.89
CA TYR A 27 -8.24 9.06 2.06
C TYR A 27 -7.00 9.32 2.93
N THR A 28 -5.95 8.52 2.75
CA THR A 28 -4.66 8.68 3.42
C THR A 28 -3.53 8.48 2.43
N SER A 29 -2.65 9.47 2.29
CA SER A 29 -1.50 9.37 1.39
C SER A 29 -0.47 8.37 1.92
N PHE A 30 0.34 7.79 1.03
CA PHE A 30 1.45 6.90 1.46
C PHE A 30 2.41 7.60 2.41
N THR A 31 2.71 8.87 2.17
CA THR A 31 3.56 9.69 3.04
C THR A 31 2.97 9.80 4.44
N ASP A 32 1.65 10.01 4.56
CA ASP A 32 0.98 10.08 5.87
C ASP A 32 0.99 8.73 6.58
N ILE A 33 0.85 7.62 5.84
CA ILE A 33 0.96 6.26 6.40
C ILE A 33 2.37 6.03 6.95
N VAL A 34 3.41 6.39 6.20
CA VAL A 34 4.80 6.27 6.66
C VAL A 34 5.07 7.17 7.88
N ALA A 35 4.58 8.41 7.86
CA ALA A 35 4.85 9.39 8.91
C ALA A 35 4.09 9.11 10.21
N THR A 36 2.84 8.64 10.12
CA THR A 36 1.93 8.57 11.29
C THR A 36 1.40 7.17 11.58
N GLY A 37 1.39 6.29 10.57
CA GLY A 37 0.79 4.96 10.67
C GLY A 37 -0.72 4.97 10.96
N ARG A 38 -1.43 6.06 10.60
CA ARG A 38 -2.86 6.26 10.90
C ARG A 38 -3.61 6.81 9.69
N CYS A 39 -4.92 6.54 9.64
CA CYS A 39 -5.77 7.12 8.61
C CYS A 39 -5.98 8.63 8.86
N ARG A 40 -5.84 9.47 7.82
CA ARG A 40 -6.15 10.91 7.89
C ARG A 40 -7.67 11.11 7.85
N GLY A 41 -8.28 10.99 9.02
CA GLY A 41 -9.73 11.19 9.22
C GLY A 41 -10.13 11.33 10.68
N ALA A 42 -9.17 11.22 11.61
CA ALA A 42 -9.40 11.36 13.05
C ALA A 42 -9.71 12.79 13.52
N TRP A 43 -9.93 13.75 12.60
CA TRP A 43 -10.46 15.08 12.97
C TRP A 43 -11.84 15.00 13.66
N ARG A 44 -12.52 13.83 13.60
CA ARG A 44 -13.67 13.47 14.44
C ARG A 44 -13.51 12.13 15.20
N GLY A 45 -12.29 11.73 15.57
CA GLY A 45 -12.05 10.73 16.61
C GLY A 45 -12.24 9.23 16.29
N ASP A 46 -13.02 8.82 15.28
CA ASP A 46 -13.54 7.43 15.27
C ASP A 46 -12.75 6.37 14.48
N CYS A 47 -11.62 6.71 13.85
CA CYS A 47 -10.85 5.76 13.05
C CYS A 47 -9.57 5.31 13.77
N THR A 48 -9.69 4.27 14.59
CA THR A 48 -8.61 3.75 15.46
C THR A 48 -7.65 2.76 14.78
N ILE A 49 -7.85 2.47 13.49
CA ILE A 49 -7.01 1.52 12.75
C ILE A 49 -5.61 2.09 12.47
N ARG A 50 -4.62 1.23 12.56
CA ARG A 50 -3.24 1.54 12.18
C ARG A 50 -2.95 1.01 10.78
N LEU A 51 -2.30 1.84 9.97
CA LEU A 51 -1.83 1.48 8.63
C LEU A 51 -0.30 1.34 8.65
N GLY A 52 0.21 0.52 7.73
CA GLY A 52 1.63 0.38 7.48
C GLY A 52 1.86 -0.07 6.04
N LEU A 53 2.99 0.34 5.46
CA LEU A 53 3.45 -0.11 4.15
C LEU A 53 4.59 -1.10 4.31
N ASP A 54 4.53 -2.21 3.60
CA ASP A 54 5.61 -3.20 3.53
C ASP A 54 6.30 -3.05 2.16
N LEU A 55 7.62 -2.80 2.15
CA LEU A 55 8.43 -2.89 0.93
C LEU A 55 8.87 -4.34 0.74
N ILE A 56 8.40 -4.99 -0.32
CA ILE A 56 8.75 -6.36 -0.66
C ILE A 56 9.79 -6.32 -1.79
N VAL A 57 10.98 -6.88 -1.55
CA VAL A 57 12.05 -6.99 -2.54
C VAL A 57 12.16 -8.43 -2.99
N GLU A 58 11.69 -8.71 -4.20
CA GLU A 58 11.83 -10.02 -4.84
C GLU A 58 13.08 -10.03 -5.73
N ARG A 59 13.95 -11.03 -5.58
CA ARG A 59 15.08 -11.18 -6.49
C ARG A 59 14.56 -11.76 -7.79
N ALA A 60 14.72 -11.03 -8.88
CA ALA A 60 14.49 -11.58 -10.21
C ALA A 60 15.33 -12.85 -10.37
N THR A 61 14.68 -14.00 -10.55
CA THR A 61 15.38 -15.19 -10.99
C THR A 61 15.96 -14.89 -12.37
N ARG A 62 17.27 -15.08 -12.54
CA ARG A 62 17.96 -14.93 -13.83
C ARG A 62 17.36 -15.94 -14.82
N GLY A 63 16.31 -15.56 -15.56
CA GLY A 63 15.65 -16.45 -16.51
C GLY A 63 14.89 -15.76 -17.66
N GLN A 64 14.67 -14.44 -17.62
CA GLN A 64 13.81 -13.74 -18.59
C GLN A 64 14.54 -12.95 -19.69
N ARG A 65 15.85 -13.13 -19.89
CA ARG A 65 16.63 -12.46 -20.97
C ARG A 65 17.03 -13.40 -22.12
N ARG A 66 16.12 -14.23 -22.62
CA ARG A 66 16.30 -14.98 -23.88
C ARG A 66 14.95 -15.20 -24.56
N ALA A 67 14.32 -14.13 -25.02
CA ALA A 67 13.19 -14.24 -25.95
C ALA A 67 12.94 -12.97 -26.78
N ASP A 68 13.97 -12.12 -27.01
CA ASP A 68 13.87 -10.98 -27.93
C ASP A 68 15.07 -11.00 -28.87
N GLY A 69 15.07 -11.97 -29.77
CA GLY A 69 16.08 -12.12 -30.80
C GLY A 69 15.78 -13.35 -31.65
N GLU A 70 14.90 -13.19 -32.64
CA GLU A 70 14.80 -14.10 -33.78
C GLU A 70 14.46 -13.26 -35.04
N ASP A 71 15.45 -13.23 -35.94
CA ASP A 71 15.57 -12.81 -37.36
C ASP A 71 14.69 -11.69 -37.96
#